data_AF-A0A941P4K0-F1
#
_entry.id   AF-A0A941P4K0-F1
#
_cell.length_a   1.000
_cell.length_b   1.000
_cell.length_c   1.000
_cell.angle_alpha   90.00
_cell.angle_beta   90.00
_cell.angle_gamma   90.00
#
_symmetry.space_group_name_H-M   'P 1'
#
loop_
_entity.id
_entity.type
_entity.pdbx_description
1 polymer ?
#
loop_
_entity_poly.entity_id
_entity_poly.type
_entity_poly.pdbx_seq_one_letter_code
_entity_poly.pdbx_strand_id
1 'polypeptide(L)'
;MPGVGTSMHLNTEMLRLSSGIELQPIAYKGVPPGMPDLLTGRLAFAMSPMSVARGHVASGSLRALAVASPTRVKDLPDVPTFAEAGFPDAQVVSWYALVAPSKTPAAVRQRLNEEFTKALADPGVRDRLAQAGAMISDRSTPEQVDTMLKQQTVRWEQALKKIKIDKE
;
A
#
# COMPACT_ATOMS: atom_id res chain seq x y z
N MET A 1 4.81 -3.72 14.78
CA MET A 1 4.22 -2.79 13.79
C MET A 1 5.15 -1.61 13.58
N PRO A 2 5.47 -1.29 12.31
CA PRO A 2 6.09 -0.01 11.95
C PRO A 2 5.15 1.15 12.33
N GLY A 3 5.70 2.36 12.51
CA GLY A 3 5.05 3.48 13.19
C GLY A 3 3.63 3.85 12.75
N VAL A 4 2.93 4.56 13.64
CA VAL A 4 1.55 5.04 13.45
C VAL A 4 1.43 5.80 12.12
N GLY A 5 0.35 5.55 11.39
CA GLY A 5 0.04 6.19 10.10
C GLY A 5 0.79 5.63 8.88
N THR A 6 1.76 4.73 9.04
CA THR A 6 2.41 4.07 7.89
C THR A 6 1.45 3.14 7.15
N SER A 7 1.65 2.92 5.84
CA SER A 7 0.81 1.98 5.06
C SER A 7 0.79 0.58 5.67
N MET A 8 1.87 0.13 6.30
CA MET A 8 1.92 -1.17 6.98
C MET A 8 1.09 -1.20 8.28
N HIS A 9 1.12 -0.12 9.07
CA HIS A 9 0.22 0.05 10.21
C HIS A 9 -1.24 0.02 9.75
N LEU A 10 -1.57 0.80 8.71
CA LEU A 10 -2.92 0.87 8.17
C LEU A 10 -3.37 -0.47 7.56
N ASN A 11 -2.53 -1.20 6.83
CA ASN A 11 -2.85 -2.55 6.35
C ASN A 11 -3.21 -3.49 7.53
N THR A 12 -2.45 -3.41 8.63
CA THR A 12 -2.70 -4.28 9.80
C THR A 12 -4.00 -3.92 10.51
N GLU A 13 -4.28 -2.63 10.70
CA GLU A 13 -5.54 -2.17 11.28
C GLU A 13 -6.74 -2.48 10.38
N MET A 14 -6.59 -2.31 9.07
CA MET A 14 -7.65 -2.68 8.12
C MET A 14 -7.87 -4.19 8.07
N LEU A 15 -6.81 -5.01 8.17
CA LEU A 15 -6.94 -6.46 8.35
C LEU A 15 -7.73 -6.78 9.61
N ARG A 16 -7.35 -6.19 10.76
CA ARG A 16 -8.06 -6.34 12.05
C ARG A 16 -9.55 -6.05 11.93
N LEU A 17 -9.89 -4.92 11.29
CA LEU A 17 -11.28 -4.50 11.09
C LEU A 17 -12.05 -5.41 10.13
N SER A 18 -11.40 -5.86 9.04
CA SER A 18 -12.05 -6.67 8.02
C SER A 18 -12.24 -8.14 8.41
N SER A 19 -11.33 -8.71 9.20
CA SER A 19 -11.38 -10.10 9.63
C SER A 19 -12.05 -10.30 11.00
N GLY A 20 -12.23 -9.23 11.77
CA GLY A 20 -12.78 -9.28 13.13
C GLY A 20 -11.84 -9.90 14.17
N ILE A 21 -10.58 -10.16 13.81
CA ILE A 21 -9.59 -10.71 14.75
C ILE A 21 -9.16 -9.64 15.76
N GLU A 22 -8.88 -10.06 16.99
CA GLU A 22 -8.26 -9.20 17.98
C GLU A 22 -6.74 -9.26 17.84
N LEU A 23 -6.10 -8.09 17.82
CA LEU A 23 -4.66 -7.95 17.70
C LEU A 23 -4.14 -7.03 18.78
N GLN A 24 -3.08 -7.45 19.47
CA GLN A 24 -2.31 -6.56 20.33
C GLN A 24 -1.18 -5.92 19.52
N PRO A 25 -1.21 -4.59 19.26
CA PRO A 25 -0.14 -3.90 18.58
C PRO A 25 1.14 -3.89 19.43
N ILE A 26 2.23 -4.42 18.89
CA ILE A 26 3.58 -4.25 19.47
C ILE A 26 4.37 -3.30 18.58
N ALA A 27 4.72 -2.12 19.09
CA ALA A 27 5.39 -1.08 18.32
C ALA A 27 6.91 -1.34 18.22
N TYR A 28 7.44 -1.24 17.00
CA TYR A 28 8.88 -1.26 16.74
C TYR A 28 9.27 -0.05 15.89
N LYS A 29 10.52 0.38 15.98
CA LYS A 29 11.10 1.43 15.13
C LYS A 29 11.39 0.91 13.72
N GLY A 30 10.36 0.42 13.04
CA GLY A 30 10.44 -0.26 11.75
C GLY A 30 10.46 -1.78 11.88
N VAL A 31 10.54 -2.44 10.72
CA VAL A 31 10.50 -3.90 10.63
C VAL A 31 11.83 -4.58 11.03
N PRO A 32 13.02 -4.06 10.65
CA PRO A 32 14.27 -4.73 10.99
C PRO A 32 14.47 -4.99 12.50
N PRO A 33 14.17 -4.04 13.42
CA PRO A 33 14.27 -4.29 14.85
C PRO A 33 13.30 -5.34 15.39
N GLY A 34 12.16 -5.57 14.73
CA GLY A 34 11.17 -6.58 15.14
C GLY A 34 11.37 -7.96 14.51
N MET A 35 12.29 -8.08 13.54
CA MET A 35 12.54 -9.33 12.82
C MET A 35 12.98 -10.49 13.74
N PRO A 36 13.87 -10.30 14.73
CA PRO A 36 14.25 -11.39 15.63
C PRO A 36 13.05 -11.95 16.42
N ASP A 37 12.13 -11.10 16.86
CA ASP A 37 10.93 -11.54 17.59
C ASP A 37 9.94 -12.27 16.67
N LEU A 38 9.88 -11.91 15.39
CA LEU A 38 9.10 -12.66 14.39
C LEU A 38 9.71 -14.04 14.11
N LEU A 39 11.03 -14.11 13.94
CA LEU A 39 11.75 -15.37 13.68
C LEU A 39 11.71 -16.34 14.87
N THR A 40 11.68 -15.81 16.09
CA THR A 40 11.59 -16.61 17.33
C THR A 40 10.15 -16.93 17.74
N GLY A 41 9.15 -16.44 16.99
CA GLY A 41 7.73 -16.69 17.26
C GLY A 41 7.13 -15.86 18.39
N ARG A 42 7.87 -14.86 18.92
CA ARG A 42 7.33 -13.89 19.88
C ARG A 42 6.33 -12.94 19.24
N LEU A 43 6.50 -12.64 17.95
CA LEU A 43 5.46 -12.02 17.12
C LEU A 43 4.81 -13.09 16.24
N ALA A 44 3.49 -13.16 16.27
CA ALA A 44 2.74 -14.12 15.45
C ALA A 44 2.80 -13.80 13.95
N PHE A 45 2.77 -12.50 13.60
CA PHE A 45 2.97 -12.03 12.24
C PHE A 45 3.42 -10.56 12.23
N ALA A 46 3.88 -10.09 11.08
CA ALA A 46 4.12 -8.69 10.82
C ALA A 46 3.89 -8.35 9.35
N MET A 47 3.44 -7.12 9.09
CA MET A 47 3.60 -6.51 7.77
C MET A 47 5.07 -6.14 7.57
N SER A 48 5.65 -6.57 6.45
CA SER A 48 7.07 -6.37 6.13
C SER A 48 7.25 -5.93 4.69
N PRO A 49 8.14 -4.96 4.41
CA PRO A 49 8.52 -4.67 3.02
C PRO A 49 9.24 -5.89 2.44
N MET A 50 9.02 -6.14 1.15
CA MET A 50 9.61 -7.29 0.46
C MET A 50 11.14 -7.33 0.56
N SER A 51 11.80 -6.17 0.52
CA SER A 51 13.26 -6.05 0.64
C SER A 51 13.81 -6.64 1.95
N VAL A 52 13.02 -6.61 3.02
CA VAL A 52 13.41 -7.16 4.34
C VAL A 52 12.96 -8.62 4.48
N ALA A 53 11.77 -8.96 3.97
CA ALA A 53 11.23 -10.32 4.10
C ALA A 53 11.81 -11.35 3.11
N ARG A 54 12.23 -10.93 1.91
CA ARG A 54 12.52 -11.83 0.78
C ARG A 54 13.53 -12.93 1.14
N GLY A 55 14.64 -12.58 1.80
CA GLY A 55 15.66 -13.56 2.19
C GLY A 55 15.13 -14.60 3.19
N HIS A 56 14.32 -14.16 4.15
CA HIS A 56 13.74 -15.04 5.16
C HIS A 56 12.65 -15.96 4.62
N VAL A 57 11.87 -15.49 3.64
CA VAL A 57 10.88 -16.30 2.94
C VAL A 57 11.58 -17.32 2.03
N ALA A 58 12.61 -16.90 1.30
CA ALA A 58 13.38 -17.79 0.44
C ALA A 58 14.11 -18.90 1.22
N SER A 59 14.60 -18.60 2.44
CA SER A 59 15.24 -19.61 3.31
C SER A 59 14.26 -20.52 4.04
N GLY A 60 12.95 -20.24 3.99
CA GLY A 60 11.92 -20.97 4.73
C GLY A 60 11.82 -20.62 6.22
N SER A 61 12.64 -19.68 6.71
CA SER A 61 12.57 -19.20 8.10
C SER A 61 11.29 -18.41 8.41
N LEU A 62 10.66 -17.82 7.39
CA LEU A 62 9.35 -17.18 7.47
C LEU A 62 8.45 -17.65 6.34
N ARG A 63 7.14 -17.63 6.59
CA ARG A 63 6.12 -17.91 5.58
C ARG A 63 5.39 -16.62 5.21
N ALA A 64 5.39 -16.27 3.93
CA ALA A 64 4.56 -15.18 3.41
C ALA A 64 3.09 -15.63 3.37
N LEU A 65 2.18 -14.85 3.97
CA LEU A 65 0.76 -15.20 4.09
C LEU A 65 -0.09 -14.56 3.00
N ALA A 66 0.14 -13.27 2.73
CA ALA A 66 -0.51 -12.52 1.68
C ALA A 66 0.36 -11.34 1.26
N VAL A 67 0.14 -10.82 0.06
CA VAL A 67 0.74 -9.56 -0.41
C VAL A 67 -0.27 -8.43 -0.46
N ALA A 68 0.19 -7.23 -0.10
CA ALA A 68 -0.63 -6.02 -0.13
C ALA A 68 -0.77 -5.42 -1.55
N SER A 69 -0.05 -5.92 -2.54
CA SER A 69 -0.16 -5.47 -3.93
C SER A 69 -1.50 -5.89 -4.55
N PRO A 70 -2.04 -5.10 -5.52
CA PRO A 70 -3.28 -5.43 -6.24
C PRO A 70 -3.26 -6.79 -6.94
N THR A 71 -2.07 -7.22 -7.36
CA THR A 71 -1.81 -8.49 -8.03
C THR A 71 -0.70 -9.23 -7.29
N ARG A 72 -0.58 -10.54 -7.54
CA ARG A 72 0.54 -11.32 -7.04
C ARG A 72 1.87 -10.78 -7.54
N VAL A 73 2.88 -10.84 -6.70
CA VAL A 73 4.24 -10.44 -7.05
C VAL A 73 4.96 -11.60 -7.71
N LYS A 74 5.73 -11.31 -8.76
CA LYS A 74 6.45 -12.32 -9.55
C LYS A 74 7.37 -13.22 -8.71
N ASP A 75 7.97 -12.66 -7.66
CA ASP A 75 8.89 -13.38 -6.79
C ASP A 75 8.20 -14.34 -5.80
N LEU A 76 6.88 -14.18 -5.59
CA LEU A 76 6.07 -15.03 -4.72
C LEU A 76 4.75 -15.38 -5.43
N PRO A 77 4.80 -16.13 -6.54
CA PRO A 77 3.63 -16.37 -7.39
C PRO A 77 2.54 -17.19 -6.68
N ASP A 78 2.91 -17.97 -5.66
CA ASP A 78 1.99 -18.80 -4.87
C ASP A 78 1.34 -18.05 -3.71
N VAL A 79 1.84 -16.86 -3.37
CA VAL A 79 1.31 -16.06 -2.25
C VAL A 79 0.13 -15.23 -2.75
N PRO A 80 -1.07 -15.37 -2.15
CA PRO A 80 -2.24 -14.64 -2.59
C PRO A 80 -2.14 -13.16 -2.27
N THR A 81 -2.93 -12.34 -2.96
CA THR A 81 -3.19 -10.96 -2.50
C THR A 81 -4.14 -10.96 -1.30
N PHE A 82 -4.23 -9.85 -0.56
CA PHE A 82 -5.28 -9.71 0.47
C PHE A 82 -6.69 -9.94 -0.08
N ALA A 83 -6.97 -9.47 -1.30
CA ALA A 83 -8.26 -9.66 -1.94
C ALA A 83 -8.53 -11.14 -2.24
N GLU A 84 -7.55 -11.87 -2.77
CA GLU A 84 -7.65 -13.31 -3.02
C GLU A 84 -7.77 -14.12 -1.73
N ALA A 85 -7.19 -13.63 -0.62
CA ALA A 85 -7.30 -14.22 0.70
C ALA A 85 -8.63 -13.91 1.43
N GLY A 86 -9.56 -13.20 0.78
CA GLY A 86 -10.87 -12.87 1.35
C GLY A 86 -10.93 -11.57 2.16
N PHE A 87 -9.87 -10.77 2.16
CA PHE A 87 -9.77 -9.50 2.89
C PHE A 87 -9.47 -8.30 1.96
N PRO A 88 -10.28 -8.04 0.92
CA PRO A 88 -10.00 -6.97 -0.04
C PRO A 88 -9.89 -5.58 0.61
N ASP A 89 -10.63 -5.34 1.70
CA ASP A 89 -10.59 -4.07 2.41
C ASP A 89 -9.32 -3.87 3.25
N ALA A 90 -8.59 -4.96 3.57
CA ALA A 90 -7.30 -4.90 4.26
C ALA A 90 -6.20 -4.30 3.38
N GLN A 91 -6.38 -4.32 2.06
CA GLN A 91 -5.41 -3.82 1.11
C GLN A 91 -5.30 -2.29 1.14
N VAL A 92 -4.15 -1.82 1.60
CA VAL A 92 -3.73 -0.42 1.57
C VAL A 92 -2.52 -0.28 0.65
N VAL A 93 -2.75 0.30 -0.52
CA VAL A 93 -1.73 0.59 -1.53
C VAL A 93 -1.52 2.09 -1.56
N SER A 94 -0.26 2.51 -1.40
CA SER A 94 0.12 3.91 -1.60
C SER A 94 0.03 4.27 -3.08
N TRP A 95 -0.57 5.42 -3.37
CA TRP A 95 -0.69 5.95 -4.73
C TRP A 95 -0.25 7.41 -4.76
N TYR A 96 0.09 7.87 -5.97
CA TYR A 96 0.52 9.24 -6.22
C TYR A 96 -0.33 9.82 -7.35
N ALA A 97 -0.68 11.10 -7.25
CA ALA A 97 -1.37 11.83 -8.30
C ALA A 97 -0.81 13.25 -8.43
N LEU A 98 -0.82 13.77 -9.65
CA LEU A 98 -0.58 15.19 -9.89
C LEU A 98 -1.87 15.96 -9.63
N VAL A 99 -1.80 16.97 -8.77
CA VAL A 99 -2.93 17.84 -8.44
C VAL A 99 -2.60 19.30 -8.74
N ALA A 100 -3.61 20.07 -9.11
CA ALA A 100 -3.50 21.50 -9.36
C ALA A 100 -4.52 22.27 -8.49
N PRO A 101 -4.35 23.59 -8.26
CA PRO A 101 -5.33 24.41 -7.56
C PRO A 101 -6.74 24.26 -8.14
N SER A 102 -7.77 24.33 -7.29
CA SER A 102 -9.17 24.13 -7.69
C SER A 102 -9.67 25.11 -8.76
N LYS A 103 -9.05 26.30 -8.85
CA LYS A 103 -9.37 27.34 -9.83
C LYS A 103 -8.56 27.24 -11.13
N THR A 104 -7.71 26.22 -11.31
CA THR A 104 -6.94 26.05 -12.55
C THR A 104 -7.90 25.80 -13.73
N PRO A 105 -7.80 26.56 -14.83
CA PRO A 105 -8.68 26.40 -15.99
C PRO A 105 -8.67 24.99 -16.57
N ALA A 106 -9.81 24.53 -17.09
CA ALA A 106 -9.95 23.17 -17.61
C ALA A 106 -8.93 22.85 -18.71
N ALA A 107 -8.70 23.78 -19.65
CA ALA A 107 -7.70 23.63 -20.70
C ALA A 107 -6.27 23.42 -20.17
N VAL A 108 -5.90 24.10 -19.06
CA VAL A 108 -4.59 23.93 -18.42
C VAL A 108 -4.49 22.55 -17.77
N ARG A 109 -5.55 22.09 -17.09
CA ARG A 109 -5.57 20.74 -16.48
C ARG A 109 -5.44 19.65 -17.54
N GLN A 110 -6.17 19.80 -18.65
CA GLN A 110 -6.07 18.87 -19.77
C GLN A 110 -4.65 18.85 -20.35
N ARG A 111 -4.06 20.03 -20.57
CA ARG A 111 -2.69 20.12 -21.08
C ARG A 111 -1.67 19.47 -20.14
N LEU A 112 -1.78 19.71 -18.83
CA LEU A 112 -0.92 19.07 -17.83
C LEU A 112 -1.08 17.55 -17.84
N ASN A 113 -2.31 17.07 -17.96
CA ASN A 113 -2.59 15.63 -18.04
C ASN A 113 -1.97 14.98 -19.29
N GLU A 114 -2.11 15.63 -20.45
CA GLU A 114 -1.51 15.18 -21.71
C GLU A 114 0.02 15.08 -21.59
N GLU A 115 0.67 16.13 -21.09
CA GLU A 115 2.14 16.15 -20.97
C GLU A 115 2.65 15.17 -19.90
N PHE A 116 1.92 15.02 -18.78
CA PHE A 116 2.26 14.02 -17.77
C PHE A 116 2.11 12.59 -18.31
N THR A 117 1.06 12.32 -19.09
CA THR A 117 0.85 11.02 -19.74
C THR A 117 1.96 10.71 -20.75
N LYS A 118 2.39 11.70 -21.53
CA LYS A 118 3.56 11.56 -22.42
C LYS A 118 4.84 11.25 -21.64
N ALA A 119 5.09 11.95 -20.54
CA ALA A 119 6.26 11.68 -19.70
C ALA A 119 6.24 10.26 -19.11
N LEU A 120 5.06 9.75 -18.70
CA LEU A 120 4.90 8.38 -18.22
C LEU A 120 5.02 7.31 -19.33
N ALA A 121 4.92 7.70 -20.60
CA ALA A 121 5.17 6.81 -21.73
C ALA A 121 6.67 6.70 -22.06
N ASP A 122 7.51 7.62 -21.59
CA ASP A 122 8.96 7.57 -21.79
C ASP A 122 9.58 6.33 -21.12
N PRO A 123 10.30 5.47 -21.86
CA PRO A 123 10.88 4.25 -21.30
C PRO A 123 11.82 4.51 -20.11
N GLY A 124 12.62 5.57 -20.14
CA GLY A 124 13.54 5.91 -19.06
C GLY A 124 12.81 6.29 -17.77
N VAL A 125 11.67 6.99 -17.88
CA VAL A 125 10.78 7.27 -16.74
C VAL A 125 10.15 5.99 -16.22
N ARG A 126 9.62 5.14 -17.12
CA ARG A 126 8.99 3.85 -16.75
C ARG A 126 9.96 2.94 -16.02
N ASP A 127 11.19 2.83 -16.51
CA ASP A 127 12.22 1.99 -15.91
C ASP A 127 12.60 2.48 -14.52
N ARG A 128 12.78 3.80 -14.34
CA ARG A 128 13.06 4.38 -13.01
C ARG A 128 11.91 4.18 -12.04
N LEU A 129 10.66 4.34 -12.48
CA LEU A 129 9.49 4.08 -11.64
C LEU A 129 9.38 2.60 -11.25
N ALA A 130 9.60 1.69 -12.21
CA ALA A 130 9.60 0.25 -11.95
C ALA A 130 10.73 -0.16 -10.98
N GLN A 131 11.93 0.41 -11.13
CA GLN A 131 13.04 0.23 -10.18
C GLN A 131 12.70 0.75 -8.78
N ALA A 132 11.93 1.83 -8.69
CA ALA A 132 11.39 2.35 -7.44
C ALA A 132 10.17 1.56 -6.90
N GLY A 133 9.72 0.52 -7.60
CA GLY A 133 8.56 -0.30 -7.22
C GLY A 133 7.20 0.37 -7.46
N ALA A 134 7.17 1.47 -8.22
CA ALA A 134 5.94 2.15 -8.60
C ALA A 134 5.35 1.52 -9.88
N MET A 135 4.03 1.38 -9.90
CA MET A 135 3.28 0.96 -11.09
C MET A 135 2.54 2.16 -11.66
N ILE A 136 2.60 2.32 -12.98
CA ILE A 136 1.84 3.37 -13.67
C ILE A 136 0.39 2.92 -13.73
N SER A 137 -0.48 3.74 -13.15
CA SER A 137 -1.93 3.53 -13.13
C SER A 137 -2.53 3.61 -14.53
N ASP A 138 -3.51 2.74 -14.79
CA ASP A 138 -4.39 2.79 -15.97
C ASP A 138 -5.44 3.90 -15.86
N ARG A 139 -5.78 4.31 -14.63
CA ARG A 139 -6.59 5.49 -14.34
C ARG A 139 -5.74 6.74 -14.52
N SER A 140 -5.87 7.41 -15.66
CA SER A 140 -5.01 8.53 -16.03
C SER A 140 -5.75 9.83 -16.34
N THR A 141 -7.08 9.84 -16.55
CA THR A 141 -7.78 11.12 -16.83
C THR A 141 -8.03 11.94 -15.57
N PRO A 142 -8.16 13.28 -15.66
CA PRO A 142 -8.50 14.12 -14.51
C PRO A 142 -9.76 13.66 -13.77
N GLU A 143 -10.80 13.25 -14.50
CA GLU A 143 -12.08 12.80 -13.94
C GLU A 143 -11.96 11.45 -13.22
N GLN A 144 -11.15 10.53 -13.75
CA GLN A 144 -10.86 9.25 -13.11
C GLN A 144 -10.08 9.46 -11.80
N VAL A 145 -9.10 10.37 -11.80
CA VAL A 145 -8.33 10.72 -10.60
C VAL A 145 -9.23 11.40 -9.56
N ASP A 146 -10.09 12.34 -9.97
CA ASP A 146 -11.06 12.99 -9.07
C ASP A 146 -12.04 11.98 -8.44
N THR A 147 -12.51 11.02 -9.24
CA THR A 147 -13.40 9.95 -8.76
C THR A 147 -12.68 9.06 -7.76
N MET A 148 -11.45 8.65 -8.07
CA MET A 148 -10.62 7.87 -7.15
C MET A 148 -10.36 8.64 -5.85
N LEU A 149 -10.01 9.93 -5.93
CA LEU A 149 -9.74 10.76 -4.77
C LEU A 149 -10.96 10.81 -3.84
N LYS A 150 -12.16 11.08 -4.39
CA LYS A 150 -13.41 11.07 -3.61
C LYS A 150 -13.68 9.72 -2.94
N GLN A 151 -13.50 8.62 -3.67
CA GLN A 151 -13.65 7.26 -3.13
C GLN A 151 -12.65 6.98 -2.00
N GLN A 152 -11.38 7.37 -2.17
CA GLN A 152 -10.35 7.21 -1.17
C GLN A 152 -10.64 8.06 0.07
N THR A 153 -11.07 9.31 -0.09
CA THR A 153 -11.47 10.18 1.03
C THR A 153 -12.57 9.53 1.86
N VAL A 154 -13.66 9.07 1.23
CA VAL A 154 -14.77 8.42 1.94
C VAL A 154 -14.29 7.15 2.65
N ARG A 155 -13.51 6.31 1.97
CA ARG A 155 -12.95 5.08 2.56
C ARG A 155 -12.12 5.39 3.80
N TRP A 156 -11.23 6.38 3.73
CA TRP A 156 -10.34 6.73 4.83
C TRP A 156 -11.06 7.44 5.97
N GLU A 157 -12.05 8.29 5.70
CA GLU A 157 -12.89 8.86 6.75
C GLU A 157 -13.65 7.79 7.53
N GLN A 158 -14.19 6.78 6.84
CA GLN A 158 -14.87 5.66 7.49
C GLN A 158 -13.90 4.76 8.25
N ALA A 159 -12.73 4.48 7.68
CA ALA A 159 -11.69 3.69 8.33
C ALA A 159 -11.20 4.39 9.60
N LEU A 160 -10.85 5.68 9.55
CA LEU A 160 -10.35 6.44 10.70
C LEU A 160 -11.37 6.61 11.82
N LYS A 161 -12.68 6.53 11.55
CA LYS A 161 -13.70 6.47 12.61
C LYS A 161 -13.70 5.13 13.36
N LYS A 162 -13.29 4.05 12.68
CA LYS A 162 -13.27 2.68 13.22
C LYS A 162 -11.92 2.34 13.85
N ILE A 163 -10.83 2.80 13.22
CA ILE A 163 -9.48 2.70 13.74
C ILE A 163 -9.31 3.87 14.71
N LYS A 164 -9.37 3.59 16.02
CA LYS A 164 -9.11 4.60 17.07
C LYS A 164 -7.63 5.01 17.06
N ILE A 165 -7.18 5.66 15.99
CA ILE A 165 -5.85 6.25 15.91
C ILE A 165 -5.91 7.56 16.70
N ASP A 166 -5.36 7.55 17.91
CA ASP A 166 -5.11 8.80 18.62
C ASP A 166 -4.14 9.64 17.78
N LYS A 167 -4.59 10.83 17.39
CA LYS A 167 -3.73 11.85 16.81
C LYS A 167 -2.95 12.45 17.98
N GLU A 168 -1.73 11.98 18.20
CA GLU A 168 -0.74 12.78 18.94
C GLU A 168 -0.42 14.07 18.18
#